data_AF-A0AAV0RPK3-F1
#
_entry.id   AF-A0AAV0RPK3-F1
#
_cell.length_a   1.000
_cell.length_b   1.000
_cell.length_c   1.000
_cell.angle_alpha   90.00
_cell.angle_beta   90.00
_cell.angle_gamma   90.00
#
_symmetry.space_group_name_H-M   'P 1'
#
loop_
_entity.id
_entity.type
_entity.pdbx_description
1 polymer ?
#
loop_
_entity_poly.entity_id
_entity_poly.type
_entity_poly.pdbx_seq_one_letter_code
_entity_poly.pdbx_strand_id
1 'polypeptide(L)'
;MLRYDDSFHFGFRPNIFFTTLFYCSFEWPGSGRVHWFDIYTWHRDYERCSNCQWIVKESGPCFYDTATRMFDFCYQWNRVSLMK
;
A
#
# COMPACT_ATOMS: atom_id res chain seq x y z
N MET A 1 -16.14 -0.97 -3.62
CA MET A 1 -15.57 -1.23 -4.96
C MET A 1 -15.22 0.12 -5.57
N LEU A 2 -13.97 0.32 -5.96
CA LEU A 2 -13.50 1.56 -6.58
C LEU A 2 -13.72 1.49 -8.10
N ARG A 3 -13.97 2.65 -8.73
CA ARG A 3 -13.99 2.75 -10.19
C ARG A 3 -12.56 2.89 -10.73
N TYR A 4 -12.39 2.72 -12.04
CA TYR A 4 -11.13 3.07 -12.69
C TYR A 4 -10.80 4.54 -12.43
N ASP A 5 -9.53 4.82 -12.10
CA ASP A 5 -9.02 6.15 -11.75
C ASP A 5 -9.60 6.76 -10.47
N ASP A 6 -10.30 5.96 -9.66
CA ASP A 6 -10.82 6.39 -8.36
C ASP A 6 -9.77 6.17 -7.26
N SER A 7 -9.94 6.85 -6.13
CA SER A 7 -8.99 6.80 -5.02
C SER A 7 -9.66 6.55 -3.68
N PHE A 8 -8.96 5.82 -2.82
CA PHE A 8 -9.36 5.60 -1.43
C PHE A 8 -8.29 6.18 -0.51
N HIS A 9 -8.71 6.90 0.53
CA HIS A 9 -7.82 7.51 1.50
C HIS A 9 -8.40 7.41 2.91
N PHE A 10 -7.52 7.38 3.90
CA PHE A 10 -7.87 7.43 5.30
C PHE A 10 -6.76 8.13 6.08
N GLY A 11 -7.13 8.81 7.16
CA GLY A 11 -6.20 9.48 8.05
C GLY A 11 -6.01 8.68 9.33
N PHE A 12 -4.78 8.66 9.84
CA PHE A 12 -4.45 8.03 11.12
C PHE A 12 -3.27 8.75 11.77
N ARG A 13 -3.09 8.50 13.07
CA ARG A 13 -1.88 8.89 13.80
C ARG A 13 -1.16 7.61 14.24
N PRO A 14 0.12 7.45 13.89
CA PRO A 14 0.87 6.30 14.34
C PRO A 14 0.98 6.22 15.87
N ASN A 15 1.01 4.99 16.38
CA ASN A 15 1.15 4.71 17.80
C ASN A 15 2.60 4.95 18.29
N ILE A 16 2.73 5.26 19.58
CA ILE A 16 4.02 5.56 20.22
C ILE A 16 4.92 4.32 20.42
N PHE A 17 4.41 3.12 20.15
CA PHE A 17 5.14 1.87 20.27
C PHE A 17 5.76 1.42 18.95
N PHE A 18 5.70 2.25 17.89
CA PHE A 18 6.37 2.00 16.62
C PHE A 18 5.89 0.75 15.87
N THR A 19 4.66 0.29 16.16
CA THR A 19 4.07 -0.94 15.59
C THR A 19 2.91 -0.68 14.63
N THR A 20 2.69 0.58 14.23
CA THR A 20 1.54 0.91 13.38
C THR A 20 1.67 0.24 12.01
N LEU A 21 0.64 -0.53 11.64
CA LEU A 21 0.56 -1.26 10.40
C LEU A 21 -0.87 -1.18 9.86
N PHE A 22 -0.98 -0.87 8.57
CA PHE A 22 -2.21 -0.97 7.81
C PHE A 22 -1.95 -1.76 6.54
N TYR A 23 -2.85 -2.68 6.23
CA TYR A 23 -2.81 -3.47 5.01
C TYR A 23 -4.13 -3.37 4.26
N CYS A 24 -4.06 -3.57 2.95
CA CYS A 24 -5.22 -3.64 2.08
C CYS A 24 -5.16 -4.91 1.24
N SER A 25 -6.33 -5.47 0.97
CA SER A 25 -6.53 -6.52 -0.04
C SER A 25 -7.10 -5.92 -1.31
N PHE A 26 -6.65 -6.41 -2.46
CA PHE A 26 -7.03 -5.96 -3.78
C PHE A 26 -7.48 -7.15 -4.61
N GLU A 27 -8.63 -7.02 -5.24
CA GLU A 27 -9.19 -8.01 -6.15
C GLU A 27 -9.67 -7.28 -7.40
N TRP A 28 -9.27 -7.80 -8.56
CA TRP A 28 -9.74 -7.31 -9.84
C TRP A 28 -10.96 -8.12 -10.28
N PRO A 29 -12.00 -7.49 -10.84
CA PRO A 29 -13.17 -8.19 -11.33
C PRO A 29 -12.80 -9.32 -12.29
N GLY A 30 -13.20 -10.55 -11.96
CA GLY A 30 -12.98 -11.73 -12.80
C GLY A 30 -11.60 -12.39 -12.66
N SER A 31 -10.68 -11.88 -11.84
CA SER A 31 -9.37 -12.54 -11.65
C SER A 31 -9.47 -13.80 -10.76
N GLY A 32 -10.40 -13.81 -9.81
CA GLY A 32 -10.51 -14.83 -8.76
C GLY A 32 -9.30 -14.87 -7.80
N ARG A 33 -8.41 -13.86 -7.86
CA ARG A 33 -7.18 -13.77 -7.08
C ARG A 33 -7.22 -12.54 -6.19
N VAL A 34 -7.02 -12.78 -4.89
CA VAL A 34 -6.85 -11.72 -3.90
C VAL A 34 -5.36 -11.47 -3.70
N HIS A 35 -4.95 -10.23 -3.98
CA HIS A 35 -3.63 -9.71 -3.64
C HIS A 35 -3.72 -8.93 -2.34
N TRP A 36 -2.64 -8.82 -1.58
CA TRP A 36 -2.61 -7.95 -0.41
C TRP A 36 -1.23 -7.31 -0.23
N PHE A 37 -1.23 -6.18 0.46
CA PHE A 37 -0.03 -5.39 0.69
C PHE A 37 -0.16 -4.53 1.95
N ASP A 38 0.95 -4.36 2.67
CA ASP A 38 1.05 -3.41 3.77
C ASP A 38 1.20 -2.00 3.22
N ILE A 39 0.07 -1.31 3.05
CA ILE A 39 0.00 0.06 2.53
C ILE A 39 0.63 1.10 3.48
N TYR A 40 0.80 0.73 4.76
CA TYR A 40 1.59 1.49 5.71
C TYR A 40 2.27 0.55 6.71
N THR A 41 3.57 0.73 6.91
CA THR A 41 4.27 0.19 8.08
C THR A 41 5.09 1.31 8.71
N TRP A 42 5.07 1.39 10.04
CA TRP A 42 5.83 2.40 10.76
C TRP A 42 7.30 2.46 10.34
N HIS A 43 7.96 1.30 10.31
CA HIS A 43 9.39 1.19 9.99
C HIS A 43 9.73 1.62 8.56
N ARG A 44 8.85 1.37 7.58
CA ARG A 44 9.07 1.77 6.20
C ARG A 44 8.73 3.25 5.98
N ASP A 45 7.60 3.71 6.51
CA ASP A 45 6.93 4.89 5.97
C ASP A 45 6.97 6.12 6.86
N TYR A 46 7.18 5.98 8.17
CA TYR A 46 7.08 7.11 9.10
C TYR A 46 7.98 8.29 8.73
N GLU A 47 9.25 8.01 8.44
CA GLU A 47 10.23 9.03 8.04
C GLU A 47 10.14 9.39 6.55
N ARG A 48 9.37 8.63 5.74
CA ARG A 48 9.30 8.79 4.28
C ARG A 48 8.15 9.66 3.82
N CYS A 49 7.02 9.64 4.54
CA CYS A 49 5.82 10.35 4.12
C CYS A 49 4.97 10.83 5.30
N SER A 50 4.47 12.06 5.17
CA SER A 50 3.31 12.53 5.94
C SER A 50 1.99 12.24 5.21
N ASN A 51 2.02 12.20 3.87
CA ASN A 51 0.93 11.74 3.02
C ASN A 51 1.47 10.63 2.12
N CYS A 52 1.13 9.39 2.43
CA CYS A 52 1.68 8.20 1.78
C CYS A 52 0.78 7.81 0.61
N GLN A 53 1.28 7.96 -0.61
CA GLN A 53 0.51 7.71 -1.82
C GLN A 53 1.03 6.49 -2.57
N TRP A 54 0.09 5.68 -3.04
CA TRP A 54 0.36 4.45 -3.78
C TRP A 54 -0.47 4.43 -5.06
N ILE A 55 0.15 4.08 -6.18
CA ILE A 55 -0.58 3.61 -7.37
C ILE A 55 -0.59 2.08 -7.34
N VAL A 56 -1.78 1.49 -7.46
CA VAL A 56 -1.95 0.05 -7.38
C VAL A 56 -2.16 -0.52 -8.78
N LYS A 57 -1.24 -1.38 -9.20
CA LYS A 57 -1.28 -2.08 -10.51
C LYS A 57 -1.40 -3.57 -10.26
N GLU A 58 -1.84 -4.34 -11.26
CA GLU A 58 -1.86 -5.82 -11.16
C GLU A 58 -0.48 -6.41 -10.83
N SER A 59 0.59 -5.77 -11.29
CA SER A 59 1.98 -6.17 -10.99
C SER A 59 2.43 -5.90 -9.55
N GLY A 60 1.70 -5.07 -8.81
CA GLY A 60 2.07 -4.62 -7.48
C GLY A 60 1.87 -3.11 -7.28
N PRO A 61 1.94 -2.65 -6.02
CA PRO A 61 1.84 -1.24 -5.69
C PRO A 61 3.17 -0.51 -5.90
N CYS A 62 3.09 0.74 -6.37
CA CYS A 62 4.25 1.64 -6.46
C CYS A 62 4.02 2.87 -5.59
N PHE A 63 5.02 3.23 -4.80
CA PHE A 63 5.01 4.35 -3.87
C PHE A 63 5.39 5.64 -4.57
N TYR A 64 4.77 6.75 -4.18
CA TYR A 64 5.11 8.07 -4.67
C TYR A 64 6.39 8.60 -4.03
N ASP A 65 7.41 8.87 -4.84
CA ASP A 65 8.58 9.60 -4.41
C ASP A 65 8.38 11.10 -4.58
N THR A 66 8.46 11.83 -3.46
CA THR A 66 8.39 13.29 -3.46
C THR A 66 9.62 13.96 -4.09
N ALA A 67 10.78 13.28 -4.12
CA ALA A 67 12.01 13.81 -4.70
C ALA A 67 11.97 13.79 -6.24
N THR A 68 11.57 12.65 -6.83
CA THR A 68 11.43 12.52 -8.30
C THR A 68 10.07 12.94 -8.83
N ARG A 69 9.06 13.08 -7.94
CA ARG A 69 7.65 13.31 -8.25
C ARG A 69 7.03 12.20 -9.10
N MET A 70 7.48 10.97 -8.91
CA MET A 70 7.06 9.80 -9.69
C MET A 70 6.67 8.62 -8.80
N PHE A 71 5.98 7.64 -9.37
CA PHE A 71 5.69 6.35 -8.72
C PHE A 71 6.72 5.29 -9.15
N ASP A 72 7.98 5.47 -8.73
CA ASP A 72 9.14 4.68 -9.15
C ASP A 72 9.53 3.58 -8.16
N PHE A 73 9.16 3.70 -6.87
CA PHE A 73 9.39 2.66 -5.87
C PHE A 73 8.28 1.60 -5.88
N CYS A 74 8.40 0.63 -6.78
CA CYS A 74 7.46 -0.49 -6.92
C CYS A 74 7.81 -1.69 -6.04
N TYR A 75 6.79 -2.30 -5.44
CA TYR A 75 6.90 -3.47 -4.57
C TYR A 75 6.13 -4.64 -5.16
N GLN A 76 6.58 -5.85 -4.81
CA GLN A 76 5.83 -7.06 -5.10
C GLN A 76 4.69 -7.22 -4.09
N TRP A 77 3.64 -7.91 -4.51
CA TRP A 77 2.59 -8.36 -3.59
C TRP A 77 3.15 -9.19 -2.44
N ASN A 78 2.55 -9.05 -1.27
CA ASN A 78 2.93 -9.87 -0.14
C ASN A 78 2.62 -11.34 -0.45
N ARG A 79 3.57 -12.22 -0.14
CA ARG A 79 3.36 -13.66 -0.32
C ARG A 79 2.31 -14.12 0.67
N VAL A 80 1.48 -15.06 0.24
CA VAL A 80 0.67 -15.86 1.17
C VAL A 80 1.62 -16.78 1.91
N SER A 81 2.31 -16.27 2.92
CA SER A 81 2.78 -17.13 3.99
C SER A 81 1.54 -17.59 4.73
N LEU A 82 1.31 -18.91 4.77
CA LEU A 82 0.44 -19.51 5.77
C LEU A 82 0.71 -18.79 7.08
N MET A 83 -0.30 -18.10 7.61
CA MET A 83 -0.25 -17.52 8.95
C MET A 83 0.26 -18.62 9.87
N LYS A 84 1.48 -18.46 10.40
CA LYS A 84 1.93 -19.23 11.56
C LYS A 84 1.47 -18.50 12.80
#